data_AF-A0A931F2U0-F1
#
_entry.id   AF-A0A931F2U0-F1
#
_cell.length_a   1.000
_cell.length_b   1.000
_cell.length_c   1.000
_cell.angle_alpha   90.00
_cell.angle_beta   90.00
_cell.angle_gamma   90.00
#
_symmetry.space_group_name_H-M   'P 1'
#
loop_
_entity.id
_entity.type
_entity.pdbx_description
1 polymer ?
#
loop_
_entity_poly.entity_id
_entity_poly.type
_entity_poly.pdbx_seq_one_letter_code
_entity_poly.pdbx_strand_id
1 'polypeptide(L)' 'MAKFQCGRFPHGNVPIRTTHGLVVFVDGQAVVDDPEQAAALRQVPAVFEITEDVAGGGNHGPAPATP' A
#
# COMPACT_ATOMS: atom_id res chain seq x y z
N MET A 1 -0.38 0.88 13.14
CA MET A 1 -0.26 -0.19 12.14
C MET A 1 -0.97 0.27 10.88
N ALA A 2 -0.22 0.61 9.84
CA ALA A 2 -0.74 0.92 8.50
C ALA A 2 -0.58 -0.31 7.62
N LYS A 3 -1.62 -0.69 6.89
CA LYS A 3 -1.58 -1.82 5.97
C LYS A 3 -1.44 -1.30 4.55
N PHE A 4 -0.56 -1.88 3.77
CA PHE A 4 -0.32 -1.53 2.38
C PHE A 4 -0.58 -2.74 1.49
N GLN A 5 -1.12 -2.49 0.30
CA GLN A 5 -1.30 -3.46 -0.76
C GLN A 5 -0.46 -3.08 -1.97
N CYS A 6 0.19 -4.04 -2.62
CA CYS A 6 0.92 -3.87 -3.86
C CYS A 6 0.14 -4.52 -5.00
N GLY A 7 -0.48 -3.71 -5.86
CA GLY A 7 -1.25 -4.20 -7.01
C GLY A 7 -0.39 -4.86 -8.08
N ARG A 8 0.85 -4.38 -8.25
CA ARG A 8 1.76 -4.88 -9.28
C ARG A 8 2.22 -6.32 -9.04
N PHE A 9 2.37 -6.70 -7.79
CA PHE A 9 2.83 -8.04 -7.40
C PHE A 9 1.84 -8.64 -6.39
N PRO A 10 0.72 -9.19 -6.88
CA PRO A 10 -0.36 -9.67 -6.02
C PRO A 10 -0.04 -11.01 -5.32
N HIS A 11 1.05 -11.69 -5.68
CA HIS A 11 1.42 -13.00 -5.15
C HIS A 11 2.90 -13.06 -4.78
N GLY A 12 3.21 -13.79 -3.71
CA GLY A 12 4.59 -14.04 -3.29
C GLY A 12 5.21 -12.93 -2.43
N ASN A 13 6.51 -13.08 -2.15
CA ASN A 13 7.25 -12.20 -1.25
C ASN A 13 8.07 -11.18 -2.05
N VAL A 14 7.67 -9.92 -2.01
CA VAL A 14 8.31 -8.83 -2.75
C VAL A 14 8.97 -7.84 -1.80
N PRO A 15 10.31 -7.79 -1.75
CA PRO A 15 11.04 -6.77 -1.00
C PRO A 15 11.02 -5.43 -1.76
N ILE A 16 10.34 -4.43 -1.21
CA ILE A 16 10.32 -3.05 -1.71
C ILE A 16 11.26 -2.20 -0.87
N ARG A 17 12.25 -1.60 -1.54
CA ARG A 17 13.20 -0.69 -0.89
C ARG A 17 12.61 0.72 -0.85
N THR A 18 12.49 1.26 0.36
CA THR A 18 12.09 2.63 0.63
C THR A 18 13.30 3.44 1.13
N THR A 19 13.11 4.74 1.35
CA THR A 19 14.14 5.63 1.93
C THR A 19 14.47 5.28 3.37
N HIS A 20 13.53 4.69 4.12
CA HIS A 20 13.68 4.31 5.53
C HIS A 20 14.01 2.82 5.74
N GLY A 21 14.11 2.02 4.67
CA GLY A 21 14.51 0.61 4.80
C GLY A 21 13.89 -0.29 3.75
N LEU A 22 13.73 -1.56 4.11
CA LEU A 22 13.13 -2.58 3.26
C LEU A 22 11.79 -3.00 3.85
N VAL A 23 10.74 -2.97 3.04
CA VAL A 23 9.40 -3.48 3.38
C VAL A 23 9.15 -4.72 2.54
N VAL A 24 8.87 -5.84 3.19
CA VAL A 24 8.52 -7.07 2.48
C VAL A 24 7.00 -7.17 2.38
N PHE A 25 6.49 -7.17 1.15
CA PHE A 25 5.10 -7.49 0.85
C PHE A 25 4.97 -8.99 0.73
N VAL A 26 4.07 -9.59 1.50
CA VAL A 26 3.72 -11.02 1.47
C VAL A 26 2.35 -11.14 0.85
N ASP A 27 2.25 -11.85 -0.27
CA ASP A 27 1.03 -11.98 -1.07
C ASP A 27 0.38 -10.62 -1.39
N GLY A 28 1.24 -9.69 -1.82
CA GLY A 28 0.84 -8.33 -2.16
C GLY A 28 0.44 -7.48 -0.95
N GLN A 29 0.68 -7.89 0.29
CA GLN A 29 0.31 -7.14 1.50
C GLN A 29 1.50 -6.90 2.42
N ALA A 30 1.62 -5.70 2.98
CA ALA A 30 2.59 -5.40 4.03
C ALA A 30 1.91 -4.68 5.19
N VAL A 31 2.25 -5.05 6.43
CA VAL A 31 1.83 -4.33 7.63
C VAL A 31 3.04 -3.58 8.16
N VAL A 32 2.88 -2.28 8.34
CA VAL A 32 3.95 -1.37 8.75
C VAL A 32 3.50 -0.62 10.00
N ASP A 33 4.23 -0.80 11.08
CA ASP A 33 3.94 -0.15 12.36
C ASP A 33 4.61 1.21 12.49
N ASP A 34 5.72 1.38 11.78
CA ASP A 34 6.52 2.60 11.79
C ASP A 34 5.90 3.68 10.88
N PRO A 35 5.58 4.87 11.43
CA PRO A 35 4.94 5.94 10.66
C PRO A 35 5.88 6.56 9.60
N GLU A 36 7.19 6.55 9.82
CA GLU A 36 8.16 7.04 8.83
C GLU A 36 8.28 6.07 7.66
N GLN A 37 8.29 4.78 7.95
CA GLN A 37 8.30 3.73 6.93
C GLN A 37 6.99 3.72 6.12
N ALA A 38 5.85 3.98 6.76
CA ALA A 38 4.57 4.19 6.07
C ALA A 38 4.60 5.44 5.17
N ALA A 39 5.15 6.56 5.63
CA ALA A 39 5.32 7.75 4.81
C ALA A 39 6.26 7.50 3.61
N ALA A 40 7.32 6.70 3.80
CA ALA A 40 8.23 6.32 2.74
C ALA A 40 7.56 5.45 1.66
N LEU A 41 6.65 4.54 2.05
CA LEU A 41 5.85 3.75 1.12
C LEU A 41 4.91 4.61 0.27
N ARG A 42 4.34 5.68 0.83
CA ARG A 42 3.53 6.65 0.07
C ARG A 42 4.31 7.41 -0.99
N GLN A 43 5.64 7.49 -0.84
CA GLN A 43 6.54 8.12 -1.82
C GLN A 43 7.06 7.14 -2.88
N VAL A 44 6.76 5.84 -2.76
CA VAL A 44 7.17 4.84 -3.76
C VAL A 44 6.47 5.15 -5.09
N PRO A 45 7.18 5.02 -6.24
CA PRO A 45 6.58 5.34 -7.53
C PRO A 45 5.29 4.56 -7.80
N ALA A 46 4.31 5.23 -8.42
CA ALA A 46 3.01 4.65 -8.77
C ALA A 46 3.09 3.36 -9.61
N VAL A 47 4.25 3.12 -10.27
CA VAL A 47 4.55 1.87 -10.98
C VAL A 47 4.51 0.62 -10.09
N PHE A 48 4.54 0.74 -8.77
CA PHE A 48 4.39 -0.38 -7.84
C PHE A 48 2.94 -0.58 -7.36
N GLU A 49 2.03 0.34 -7.73
CA GLU A 49 0.60 0.29 -7.37
C GLU A 49 0.39 0.05 -5.86
N ILE A 50 1.16 0.77 -5.03
CA ILE A 50 1.06 0.65 -3.57
C ILE A 50 -0.13 1.48 -3.08
N THR A 51 -1.11 0.81 -2.47
CA THR A 51 -2.30 1.42 -1.87
C THR A 51 -2.28 1.21 -0.37
N GLU A 52 -2.59 2.24 0.41
CA GLU A 52 -2.75 2.11 1.86
C GLU A 52 -4.19 1.72 2.20
N ASP A 53 -4.37 0.58 2.87
CA ASP A 53 -5.63 0.14 3.46
C ASP A 53 -5.79 0.85 4.81
N VAL A 54 -6.35 2.07 4.73
CA VAL A 54 -6.69 2.87 5.90
C VAL A 54 -7.95 2.28 6.51
N ALA A 55 -7.79 1.40 7.50
CA ALA A 55 -8.90 0.88 8.30
C ALA A 55 -9.59 2.04 9.04
N GLY A 56 -10.58 2.67 8.40
CA GLY A 56 -11.38 3.75 8.98
C GLY A 56 -11.38 5.04 8.16
N GLY A 57 -11.98 4.99 6.98
CA GLY A 57 -12.23 6.17 6.16
C GLY A 57 -12.98 5.81 4.89
N GLY A 58 -14.14 5.13 5.04
CA GLY A 58 -15.04 4.86 3.95
C GLY A 58 -15.43 6.15 3.24
N ASN A 59 -14.74 6.45 2.14
CA ASN A 59 -15.22 7.34 1.11
C ASN A 59 -14.90 6.69 -0.24
N HIS A 60 -15.45 5.47 -0.45
CA HIS A 60 -15.90 5.13 -1.78
C HIS A 60 -16.98 6.16 -2.11
N GLY A 61 -16.61 7.23 -2.82
CA GLY A 61 -17.58 8.11 -3.45
C GLY A 61 -18.58 7.25 -4.22
N PRO A 62 -19.86 7.69 -4.32
CA PRO A 62 -20.89 6.89 -4.95
C PRO A 62 -20.40 6.45 -6.33
N ALA A 63 -20.46 5.16 -6.60
CA ALA A 63 -20.22 4.62 -7.93
C ALA A 63 -21.04 5.45 -8.93
N PRO A 64 -20.46 5.89 -10.07
CA PRO A 64 -21.19 6.71 -11.03
C PRO A 64 -22.42 5.92 -11.49
N ALA A 65 -23.60 6.44 -11.17
CA ALA A 65 -24.85 5.95 -11.73
C ALA A 65 -24.88 6.34 -13.21
N THR A 66 -24.60 5.40 -14.10
CA THR A 66 -24.95 5.48 -15.52
C THR A 66 -26.47 5.31 -15.71
N PRO A 67 -27.03 5.89 -16.79
CA PRO A 67 -28.23 6.74 -16.80
C PRO A 67 -29.59 6.04 -16.60
#